data_AF-A0A5R9GKH4-F1
#
_entry.id   AF-A0A5R9GKH4-F1
#
_cell.length_a   1.000
_cell.length_b   1.000
_cell.length_c   1.000
_cell.angle_alpha   90.00
_cell.angle_beta   90.00
_cell.angle_gamma   90.00
#
_symmetry.space_group_name_H-M   'P 1'
#
loop_
_entity.id
_entity.type
_entity.pdbx_description
1 polymer ?
#
loop_
_entity_poly.entity_id
_entity_poly.type
_entity_poly.pdbx_seq_one_letter_code
_entity_poly.pdbx_strand_id
1 'polypeptide(L)'
;MAESGEAQDLARGLPGLVHRWRKHQFEAYHLAGQVKHLRQLGLLEERLFARLLDFVRTEPYRIESFYGTLLPHYPDEVRALLLILIEHRADESKERKAYVNVCRIIPLLQKAGGQEEALEVVKRLLFKFPRKPAFREELEKIRR
;
A
#
# COMPACT_ATOMS: atom_id res chain seq x y z
N MET A 1 16.47 -33.41 -0.56
CA MET A 1 15.27 -34.14 -0.09
C MET A 1 14.60 -33.29 0.99
N ALA A 2 13.88 -32.24 0.60
CA ALA A 2 13.17 -31.34 1.52
C ALA A 2 11.65 -31.38 1.32
N GLU A 3 11.19 -32.01 0.24
CA GLU A 3 9.80 -32.03 -0.20
C GLU A 3 8.92 -32.99 0.62
N SER A 4 9.51 -33.85 1.45
CA SER A 4 8.75 -34.84 2.23
C SER A 4 8.32 -34.37 3.62
N GLY A 5 8.83 -33.23 4.11
CA GLY A 5 8.46 -32.67 5.41
C GLY A 5 7.23 -31.76 5.33
N GLU A 6 7.19 -30.86 4.35
CA GLU A 6 6.09 -29.88 4.17
C GLU A 6 4.74 -30.55 3.95
N ALA A 7 4.70 -31.66 3.20
CA ALA A 7 3.48 -32.43 2.98
C ALA A 7 3.00 -33.13 4.27
N GLN A 8 3.93 -33.49 5.17
CA GLN A 8 3.62 -34.20 6.41
C GLN A 8 3.13 -33.26 7.52
N ASP A 9 3.62 -32.02 7.55
CA ASP A 9 3.19 -30.99 8.52
C ASP A 9 1.81 -30.41 8.19
N LEU A 10 1.48 -30.28 6.90
CA LEU A 10 0.14 -29.89 6.44
C LEU A 10 -0.92 -30.95 6.76
N ALA A 11 -0.55 -32.24 6.66
CA ALA A 11 -1.44 -33.35 7.00
C ALA A 11 -1.76 -33.47 8.51
N ARG A 12 -0.93 -32.86 9.38
CA ARG A 12 -1.06 -32.94 10.84
C ARG A 12 -1.74 -31.74 11.48
N GLY A 13 -2.14 -30.72 10.70
CA GLY A 13 -2.93 -29.59 11.20
C GLY A 13 -2.19 -28.67 12.17
N LEU A 14 -0.86 -28.52 12.03
CA LEU A 14 -0.05 -27.68 12.92
C LEU A 14 0.56 -26.47 12.15
N PRO A 15 -0.24 -25.42 11.84
CA PRO A 15 0.19 -24.27 11.04
C PRO A 15 1.22 -23.34 11.72
N GLY A 16 1.58 -23.59 12.98
CA GLY A 16 2.46 -22.73 13.78
C GLY A 16 3.97 -22.84 13.50
N LEU A 17 4.43 -23.83 12.73
CA LEU A 17 5.86 -24.02 12.45
C LEU A 17 6.34 -23.36 11.14
N VAL A 18 5.47 -23.27 10.12
CA VAL A 18 5.79 -22.61 8.83
C VAL A 18 6.07 -21.12 9.01
N HIS A 19 5.43 -20.47 9.99
CA HIS A 19 5.64 -19.06 10.27
C HIS A 19 7.04 -18.74 10.81
N ARG A 20 7.63 -19.67 11.59
CA ARG A 20 8.98 -19.49 12.17
C ARG A 20 10.09 -19.70 11.14
N TRP A 21 9.87 -20.55 10.14
CA TRP A 21 10.82 -20.81 9.05
C TRP A 21 11.00 -19.61 8.11
N ARG A 22 9.91 -18.88 7.80
CA ARG A 22 9.97 -17.67 6.95
C ARG A 22 10.86 -16.55 7.54
N LYS A 23 10.98 -16.49 8.87
CA LYS A 23 11.81 -15.49 9.57
C LYS A 23 13.30 -15.83 9.47
N HIS A 24 13.67 -17.10 9.63
CA HIS A 24 15.07 -17.55 9.58
C HIS A 24 15.64 -17.64 8.16
N GLN A 25 14.80 -17.89 7.15
CA GLN A 25 15.24 -17.85 5.75
C GLN A 25 15.71 -16.45 5.34
N PHE A 26 15.07 -15.39 5.85
CA PHE A 26 15.42 -14.00 5.57
C PHE A 26 16.83 -13.62 6.09
N GLU A 27 17.24 -14.15 7.26
CA GLU A 27 18.58 -13.90 7.83
C GLU A 27 19.70 -14.65 7.08
N ALA A 28 19.42 -15.85 6.56
CA ALA A 28 20.39 -16.64 5.80
C ALA A 28 20.70 -16.04 4.41
N TYR A 29 19.73 -15.36 3.78
CA TYR A 29 19.89 -14.74 2.46
C TYR A 29 20.79 -13.50 2.47
N HIS A 30 20.87 -12.79 3.59
CA HIS A 30 21.68 -11.57 3.71
C HIS A 30 23.20 -11.86 3.79
N LEU A 31 23.61 -13.10 4.12
CA LEU A 31 25.02 -13.49 4.33
C LEU A 31 25.69 -14.18 3.13
N ALA A 32 24.92 -14.69 2.16
CA ALA A 32 25.45 -15.54 1.09
C ALA A 32 25.33 -14.85 -0.28
N GLY A 33 26.34 -14.04 -0.65
CA GLY A 33 26.39 -13.30 -1.91
C GLY A 33 26.29 -14.18 -3.16
N GLN A 34 25.08 -14.34 -3.70
CA GLN A 34 24.83 -15.14 -4.91
C GLN A 34 24.01 -14.39 -5.96
N VAL A 35 24.71 -13.88 -6.98
CA VAL A 35 24.18 -13.05 -8.07
C VAL A 35 23.25 -13.83 -9.05
N LYS A 36 23.24 -15.17 -9.01
CA LYS A 36 22.25 -15.99 -9.74
C LYS A 36 20.91 -16.12 -9.01
N HIS A 37 20.93 -16.07 -7.68
CA HIS A 37 19.72 -16.11 -6.86
C HIS A 37 18.91 -14.83 -6.97
N LEU A 38 19.55 -13.71 -7.32
CA LEU A 38 18.90 -12.42 -7.57
C LEU A 38 17.87 -12.43 -8.70
N ARG A 39 18.00 -13.27 -9.74
CA ARG A 39 16.94 -13.42 -10.76
C ARG A 39 15.73 -14.20 -10.26
N GLN A 40 15.98 -15.23 -9.44
CA GLN A 40 14.91 -16.06 -8.87
C GLN A 40 14.20 -15.33 -7.72
N LEU A 41 14.96 -14.58 -6.91
CA LEU A 41 14.47 -13.60 -5.94
C LEU A 41 13.67 -12.51 -6.64
N GLY A 42 14.17 -11.90 -7.72
CA GLY A 42 13.44 -10.89 -8.48
C GLY A 42 12.07 -11.38 -8.95
N LEU A 43 11.98 -12.59 -9.52
CA LEU A 43 10.70 -13.18 -9.93
C LEU A 43 9.77 -13.53 -8.76
N LEU A 44 10.34 -13.93 -7.61
CA LEU A 44 9.58 -14.18 -6.37
C LEU A 44 9.10 -12.88 -5.73
N GLU A 45 9.93 -11.83 -5.74
CA GLU A 45 9.65 -10.48 -5.27
C GLU A 45 8.59 -9.83 -6.15
N GLU A 46 8.70 -9.88 -7.48
CA GLU A 46 7.68 -9.41 -8.42
C GLU A 46 6.33 -10.09 -8.18
N ARG A 47 6.31 -11.42 -8.00
CA ARG A 47 5.09 -12.17 -7.65
C ARG A 47 4.55 -11.80 -6.27
N LEU A 48 5.42 -11.49 -5.31
CA LEU A 48 5.03 -11.11 -3.96
C LEU A 48 4.44 -9.69 -3.94
N PHE A 49 5.04 -8.74 -4.65
CA PHE A 49 4.50 -7.39 -4.79
C PHE A 49 3.19 -7.37 -5.59
N ALA A 50 3.06 -8.20 -6.64
CA ALA A 50 1.80 -8.35 -7.36
C ALA A 50 0.68 -8.90 -6.45
N ARG A 51 0.98 -9.90 -5.62
CA ARG A 51 0.02 -10.41 -4.61
C ARG A 51 -0.30 -9.38 -3.54
N LEU A 52 0.69 -8.61 -3.12
CA LEU A 52 0.50 -7.51 -2.17
C LEU A 52 -0.40 -6.42 -2.76
N LEU A 53 -0.19 -6.09 -4.04
CA LEU A 53 -1.03 -5.13 -4.75
C LEU A 53 -2.47 -5.63 -4.86
N ASP A 54 -2.67 -6.91 -5.18
CA ASP A 54 -4.01 -7.53 -5.22
C ASP A 54 -4.69 -7.47 -3.84
N PHE A 55 -3.94 -7.79 -2.78
CA PHE A 55 -4.42 -7.66 -1.41
C PHE A 55 -4.81 -6.21 -1.05
N VAL A 56 -3.97 -5.23 -1.38
CA VAL A 56 -4.28 -3.81 -1.11
C VAL A 56 -5.43 -3.30 -1.97
N ARG A 57 -5.65 -3.85 -3.18
CA ARG A 57 -6.84 -3.54 -3.99
C ARG A 57 -8.14 -3.99 -3.31
N THR A 58 -8.12 -5.11 -2.59
CA THR A 58 -9.28 -5.53 -1.79
C THR A 58 -9.49 -4.66 -0.55
N GLU A 59 -8.41 -4.10 0.01
CA GLU A 59 -8.42 -3.30 1.23
C GLU A 59 -7.61 -1.99 1.07
N PRO A 60 -8.16 -0.97 0.37
CA PRO A 60 -7.41 0.24 -0.02
C PRO A 60 -6.82 1.02 1.15
N TYR A 61 -7.40 0.91 2.34
CA TYR A 61 -6.93 1.57 3.56
C TYR A 61 -5.53 1.09 4.01
N ARG A 62 -5.08 -0.08 3.54
CA ARG A 62 -3.74 -0.62 3.85
C ARG A 62 -2.62 -0.01 3.02
N ILE A 63 -2.95 0.79 2.00
CA ILE A 63 -1.94 1.40 1.13
C ILE A 63 -0.93 2.23 1.92
N GLU A 64 -1.34 2.89 3.01
CA GLU A 64 -0.44 3.66 3.88
C GLU A 64 0.68 2.80 4.47
N SER A 65 0.41 1.53 4.78
CA SER A 65 1.39 0.59 5.35
C SER A 65 2.35 0.01 4.32
N PHE A 66 1.92 -0.09 3.05
CA PHE A 66 2.67 -0.72 1.98
C PHE A 66 3.20 0.27 0.92
N TYR A 67 2.91 1.56 1.10
CA TYR A 67 3.26 2.64 0.18
C TYR A 67 4.74 2.61 -0.22
N GLY A 68 5.64 2.55 0.77
CA GLY A 68 7.09 2.57 0.50
C GLY A 68 7.60 1.34 -0.25
N THR A 69 6.91 0.21 -0.12
CA THR A 69 7.25 -1.04 -0.80
C THR A 69 6.66 -1.10 -2.21
N LEU A 70 5.41 -0.62 -2.39
CA LEU A 70 4.72 -0.70 -3.68
C LEU A 70 5.11 0.43 -4.63
N LEU A 71 5.40 1.63 -4.13
CA LEU A 71 5.72 2.80 -4.97
C LEU A 71 6.87 2.57 -5.98
N PRO A 72 8.02 1.97 -5.61
CA PRO A 72 9.11 1.77 -6.58
C PRO A 72 8.80 0.75 -7.68
N HIS A 73 7.80 -0.12 -7.48
CA HIS A 73 7.47 -1.20 -8.42
C HIS A 73 6.17 -0.93 -9.20
N TYR A 74 5.19 -0.27 -8.57
CA TYR A 74 3.83 -0.04 -9.10
C TYR A 74 3.36 1.40 -8.82
N PRO A 75 4.06 2.42 -9.33
CA PRO A 75 3.74 3.81 -9.02
C PRO A 75 2.35 4.21 -9.53
N ASP A 76 1.96 3.79 -10.73
CA ASP A 76 0.65 4.03 -11.33
C ASP A 76 -0.49 3.46 -10.47
N GLU A 77 -0.35 2.21 -10.02
CA GLU A 77 -1.37 1.54 -9.23
C GLU A 77 -1.46 2.09 -7.81
N VAL A 78 -0.32 2.47 -7.21
CA VAL A 78 -0.30 3.18 -5.92
C VAL A 78 -1.05 4.51 -6.05
N ARG A 79 -0.81 5.29 -7.12
CA ARG A 79 -1.57 6.52 -7.37
C ARG A 79 -3.06 6.25 -7.49
N ALA A 80 -3.46 5.26 -8.29
CA ALA A 80 -4.87 4.88 -8.45
C ALA A 80 -5.54 4.48 -7.11
N LEU A 81 -4.83 3.71 -6.27
CA LEU A 81 -5.33 3.30 -4.95
C LEU A 81 -5.45 4.48 -3.99
N LEU A 82 -4.51 5.41 -4.01
CA LEU A 82 -4.58 6.63 -3.20
C LEU A 82 -5.78 7.50 -3.61
N LEU A 83 -6.07 7.62 -4.91
CA LEU A 83 -7.23 8.33 -5.42
C LEU A 83 -8.54 7.72 -4.90
N ILE A 84 -8.69 6.40 -5.01
CA ILE A 84 -9.86 5.66 -4.51
C ILE A 84 -10.00 5.88 -3.00
N LEU A 85 -8.91 5.78 -2.24
CA LEU A 85 -8.93 5.96 -0.79
C LEU A 85 -9.33 7.38 -0.37
N ILE A 86 -8.81 8.40 -1.08
CA ILE A 86 -9.17 9.81 -0.82
C ILE A 86 -10.66 10.03 -1.03
N GLU A 87 -11.22 9.60 -2.17
CA GLU A 87 -12.64 9.74 -2.47
C GLU A 87 -13.49 8.98 -1.43
N HIS A 88 -13.18 7.72 -1.15
CA HIS A 88 -13.90 6.91 -0.18
C HIS A 88 -13.91 7.55 1.21
N ARG A 89 -12.73 7.96 1.72
CA ARG A 89 -12.65 8.63 3.03
C ARG A 89 -13.35 9.98 3.03
N ALA A 90 -13.32 10.73 1.93
CA ALA A 90 -14.02 12.00 1.83
C ALA A 90 -15.55 11.81 1.89
N ASP A 91 -16.10 10.80 1.20
CA ASP A 91 -17.52 10.46 1.26
C ASP A 91 -17.95 9.95 2.65
N GLU A 92 -17.13 9.13 3.29
CA GLU A 92 -17.41 8.63 4.65
C GLU A 92 -17.22 9.69 5.74
N SER A 93 -16.54 10.80 5.44
CA SER A 93 -16.21 11.84 6.42
C SER A 93 -17.44 12.63 6.88
N LYS A 94 -18.01 12.19 8.01
CA LYS A 94 -19.08 12.90 8.72
C LYS A 94 -18.53 13.93 9.74
N GLU A 95 -17.28 13.77 10.17
CA GLU A 95 -16.72 14.50 11.32
C GLU A 95 -15.42 15.23 11.01
N ARG A 96 -15.11 16.26 11.81
CA ARG A 96 -13.94 17.14 11.61
C ARG A 96 -12.60 16.40 11.59
N LYS A 97 -12.44 15.35 12.42
CA LYS A 97 -11.21 14.53 12.49
C LYS A 97 -11.00 13.70 11.21
N ALA A 98 -12.07 13.30 10.54
CA ALA A 98 -11.99 12.50 9.32
C ALA A 98 -11.40 13.31 8.15
N TYR A 99 -11.67 14.62 8.08
CA TYR A 99 -11.08 15.50 7.07
C TYR A 99 -9.56 15.59 7.16
N VAL A 100 -9.01 15.61 8.38
CA VAL A 100 -7.55 15.60 8.58
C VAL A 100 -6.95 14.32 7.98
N ASN A 101 -7.61 13.18 8.13
CA ASN A 101 -7.13 11.92 7.56
C ASN A 101 -7.17 11.92 6.03
N VAL A 102 -8.19 12.54 5.41
CA VAL A 102 -8.23 12.74 3.94
C VAL A 102 -7.08 13.62 3.48
N CYS A 103 -6.90 14.77 4.13
CA CYS A 103 -5.84 15.74 3.82
C CYS A 103 -4.43 15.17 4.00
N ARG A 104 -4.23 14.16 4.85
CA ARG A 104 -2.93 13.48 5.03
C ARG A 104 -2.54 12.56 3.88
N ILE A 105 -3.51 12.08 3.09
CA ILE A 105 -3.24 11.17 1.96
C ILE A 105 -2.83 11.95 0.71
N ILE A 106 -3.31 13.18 0.54
CA ILE A 106 -3.01 14.00 -0.65
C ILE A 106 -1.50 14.26 -0.82
N PRO A 107 -0.72 14.56 0.22
CA PRO A 107 0.74 14.65 0.10
C PRO A 107 1.42 13.32 -0.25
N LEU A 108 0.84 12.17 0.11
CA LEU A 108 1.37 10.87 -0.31
C LEU A 108 1.19 10.68 -1.82
N LEU A 109 0.05 11.11 -2.37
CA LEU A 109 -0.20 11.09 -3.81
C LEU A 109 0.80 12.00 -4.56
N GLN A 110 1.08 13.19 -4.04
CA GLN A 110 2.11 14.08 -4.60
C GLN A 110 3.50 13.43 -4.59
N LYS A 111 3.87 12.78 -3.48
CA LYS A 111 5.15 12.04 -3.35
C LYS A 111 5.23 10.84 -4.28
N ALA A 112 4.10 10.29 -4.72
CA ALA A 112 4.03 9.20 -5.67
C ALA A 112 4.15 9.65 -7.14
N GLY A 113 4.43 10.94 -7.37
CA GLY A 113 4.49 11.53 -8.71
C GLY A 113 3.12 11.92 -9.26
N GLY A 114 2.08 11.98 -8.41
CA GLY A 114 0.72 12.36 -8.80
C GLY A 114 0.38 13.82 -8.48
N GLN A 115 1.27 14.76 -8.82
CA GLN A 115 1.09 16.18 -8.49
C GLN A 115 -0.16 16.76 -9.19
N GLU A 116 -0.37 16.45 -10.46
CA GLU A 116 -1.51 16.92 -11.23
C GLU A 116 -2.82 16.29 -10.73
N GLU A 117 -2.81 14.99 -10.47
CA GLU A 117 -3.96 14.27 -9.94
C GLU A 117 -4.33 14.75 -8.53
N ALA A 118 -3.36 15.07 -7.69
CA ALA A 118 -3.60 15.65 -6.38
C ALA A 118 -4.31 17.01 -6.47
N LEU A 119 -3.91 17.87 -7.40
CA LEU A 119 -4.57 19.16 -7.63
C LEU A 119 -6.01 18.98 -8.14
N GLU A 120 -6.22 18.06 -9.07
CA GLU A 120 -7.56 17.76 -9.60
C GLU A 120 -8.50 17.19 -8.54
N VAL A 121 -8.00 16.28 -7.69
CA VAL A 121 -8.77 15.77 -6.55
C VAL A 121 -9.11 16.88 -5.57
N VAL A 122 -8.16 17.76 -5.22
CA VAL A 122 -8.44 18.90 -4.33
C VAL A 122 -9.55 19.79 -4.91
N LYS A 123 -9.48 20.15 -6.20
CA LYS A 123 -10.54 20.92 -6.87
C LYS A 123 -11.90 20.21 -6.81
N ARG A 124 -11.91 18.90 -7.09
CA ARG A 124 -13.13 18.07 -7.05
C ARG A 124 -13.74 18.02 -5.65
N LEU A 125 -12.91 17.82 -4.62
CA LEU A 125 -13.36 17.81 -3.22
C LEU A 125 -13.91 19.18 -2.78
N LEU A 126 -13.25 20.28 -3.17
CA LEU A 126 -13.74 21.64 -2.89
C LEU A 126 -15.12 21.87 -3.53
N PHE A 127 -15.33 21.39 -4.76
CA PHE A 127 -16.61 21.48 -5.45
C PHE A 127 -17.69 20.61 -4.82
N LYS A 128 -17.38 19.35 -4.48
CA LYS A 128 -18.30 18.37 -3.89
C LYS A 128 -18.74 18.75 -2.47
N PHE A 129 -17.90 19.43 -1.70
CA PHE A 129 -18.15 19.77 -0.31
C PHE A 129 -18.19 21.29 -0.03
N PRO A 130 -19.20 22.02 -0.56
CA PRO A 130 -19.26 23.48 -0.43
C PRO A 130 -19.61 23.97 0.98
N ARG A 131 -20.35 23.16 1.77
CA ARG A 131 -20.85 23.53 3.10
C ARG A 131 -19.94 23.08 4.26
N LYS A 132 -18.70 22.68 3.98
CA LYS A 132 -17.73 22.18 4.98
C LYS A 132 -16.52 23.14 5.08
N PRO A 133 -16.64 24.30 5.74
CA PRO A 133 -15.60 25.34 5.74
C PRO A 133 -14.26 24.85 6.30
N ALA A 134 -14.28 24.08 7.39
CA ALA A 134 -13.05 23.53 7.97
C ALA A 134 -12.33 22.54 7.04
N PHE A 135 -13.08 21.75 6.25
CA PHE A 135 -12.48 20.83 5.29
C PHE A 135 -11.87 21.61 4.11
N ARG A 136 -12.56 22.65 3.65
CA ARG A 136 -12.06 23.54 2.60
C ARG A 136 -10.77 24.25 3.01
N GLU A 137 -10.68 24.77 4.23
CA GLU A 137 -9.44 25.37 4.73
C GLU A 137 -8.26 24.39 4.68
N GLU A 138 -8.46 23.15 5.13
CA GLU A 138 -7.40 22.13 5.08
C GLU A 138 -6.99 21.77 3.65
N LEU A 139 -7.96 21.71 2.72
CA LEU A 139 -7.69 21.46 1.29
C LEU A 139 -6.97 22.64 0.62
N GLU A 140 -7.34 23.89 0.94
CA GLU A 140 -6.68 25.09 0.41
C GLU A 140 -5.22 25.20 0.88
N LYS A 141 -4.89 24.74 2.09
CA LYS A 141 -3.50 24.68 2.58
C LYS A 141 -2.61 23.77 1.72
N ILE A 142 -3.18 22.74 1.12
CA ILE A 142 -2.44 21.77 0.28
C ILE A 142 -2.22 22.29 -1.14
N ARG A 143 -3.03 23.25 -1.59
CA ARG A 143 -2.92 23.87 -2.92
C ARG A 143 -1.76 24.88 -3.01
N ARG A 144 -1.24 25.34 -1.86
CA ARG A 144 -0.10 26.28 -1.77
C ARG A 144 1.22 25.56 -1.82
#